data_AF-A0AAW6R5T8-F1
#
_entry.id   AF-A0AAW6R5T8-F1
#
_cell.length_a   1.000
_cell.length_b   1.000
_cell.length_c   1.000
_cell.angle_alpha   90.00
_cell.angle_beta   90.00
_cell.angle_gamma   90.00
#
_symmetry.space_group_name_H-M   'P 1'
#
loop_
_entity.id
_entity.type
_entity.pdbx_description
1 polymer ?
#
loop_
_entity_poly.entity_id
_entity_poly.type
_entity_poly.pdbx_seq_one_letter_code
_entity_poly.pdbx_strand_id
1 'polypeptide(L)'
;LAVVWHGQQNLIDDPYRFGPLIQEMDAWLLSEGTHLRPYETLGAHADTMDGVTGTRFSVWAPNARRVSVVGQFNYWDGRRHPMRLRKESGIWELFIPGAHNGQLYKYEMIDANGNLRLKSDPYAFEAQMRPETASLICGLPEKVVQTEERKKANQFDAPISIYEVHLGSWRRHT
;
A
#
# COMPACT_ATOMS: atom_id res chain seq x y z
N LEU A 1 1.32 23.69 8.25
CA LEU A 1 0.60 23.75 9.54
C LEU A 1 1.59 23.70 10.69
N ALA A 2 1.38 24.50 11.75
CA ALA A 2 2.16 24.38 12.99
C ALA A 2 1.36 23.58 14.02
N VAL A 3 1.90 22.44 14.46
CA VAL A 3 1.28 21.58 15.48
C VAL A 3 2.16 21.61 16.73
N VAL A 4 1.58 22.03 17.85
CA VAL A 4 2.28 22.04 19.15
C VAL A 4 1.92 20.77 19.92
N TRP A 5 2.92 19.98 20.28
CA TRP A 5 2.76 18.74 21.04
C TRP A 5 3.85 18.65 22.13
N HIS A 6 3.44 18.45 23.38
CA HIS A 6 4.31 18.51 24.57
C HIS A 6 5.29 19.71 24.60
N GLY A 7 4.84 20.88 24.18
CA GLY A 7 5.65 22.11 24.17
C GLY A 7 6.64 22.22 23.00
N GLN A 8 6.70 21.22 22.11
CA GLN A 8 7.44 21.32 20.85
C GLN A 8 6.52 21.70 19.70
N GLN A 9 6.96 22.67 18.88
CA GLN A 9 6.27 23.06 17.66
C GLN A 9 6.86 22.30 16.47
N ASN A 10 6.02 21.55 15.78
CA ASN A 10 6.36 20.86 14.54
C ASN A 10 5.64 21.52 13.36
N LEU A 11 6.38 21.83 12.30
CA LEU A 11 5.81 22.25 11.04
C LEU A 11 5.56 21.02 10.17
N ILE A 12 4.30 20.81 9.79
CA ILE A 12 3.88 19.70 8.94
C ILE A 12 3.07 20.22 7.75
N ASP A 13 3.18 19.55 6.62
CA ASP A 13 2.24 19.73 5.51
C ASP A 13 0.86 19.18 5.89
N ASP A 14 -0.19 19.80 5.34
CA ASP A 14 -1.57 19.35 5.54
C ASP A 14 -1.89 18.17 4.60
N PRO A 15 -2.15 16.95 5.10
CA PRO A 15 -2.51 15.80 4.26
C PRO A 15 -3.81 16.00 3.45
N TYR A 16 -4.68 16.92 3.87
CA TYR A 16 -6.01 17.11 3.27
C TYR A 16 -6.06 18.23 2.23
N ARG A 17 -4.96 18.95 2.01
CA ARG A 17 -4.88 19.94 0.92
C ARG A 17 -4.80 19.31 -0.47
N PHE A 18 -4.45 18.02 -0.54
CA PHE A 18 -4.25 17.31 -1.80
C PHE A 18 -5.57 16.78 -2.37
N GLY A 19 -5.74 16.99 -3.67
CA GLY A 19 -6.92 16.58 -4.42
C GLY A 19 -7.05 15.05 -4.56
N PRO A 20 -8.00 14.61 -5.39
CA PRO A 20 -8.19 13.20 -5.76
C PRO A 20 -6.87 12.55 -6.24
N LEU A 21 -6.49 11.39 -5.68
CA LEU A 21 -5.19 10.73 -5.96
C LEU A 21 -5.24 9.75 -7.13
N ILE A 22 -6.28 8.93 -7.16
CA ILE A 22 -6.52 7.97 -8.23
C ILE A 22 -7.06 8.69 -9.48
N GLN A 23 -6.52 8.37 -10.65
CA GLN A 23 -7.01 8.93 -11.91
C GLN A 23 -8.42 8.39 -12.23
N GLU A 24 -9.24 9.18 -12.93
CA GLU A 24 -10.62 8.77 -13.25
C GLU A 24 -10.69 7.46 -14.05
N MET A 25 -9.76 7.27 -15.00
CA MET A 25 -9.67 6.03 -15.78
C MET A 25 -9.38 4.82 -14.90
N ASP A 26 -8.43 4.93 -13.96
CA ASP A 26 -8.10 3.85 -13.05
C ASP A 26 -9.29 3.52 -12.14
N ALA A 27 -9.98 4.54 -11.61
CA ALA A 27 -11.18 4.34 -10.80
C ALA A 27 -12.29 3.64 -11.59
N TRP A 28 -12.47 3.98 -12.87
CA TRP A 28 -13.43 3.32 -13.75
C TRP A 28 -13.06 1.86 -14.02
N LEU A 29 -11.83 1.58 -14.44
CA LEU A 29 -11.33 0.21 -14.69
C LEU A 29 -11.38 -0.66 -13.43
N LEU A 30 -11.10 -0.08 -12.25
CA LEU A 30 -11.20 -0.78 -10.96
C LEU A 30 -12.65 -1.14 -10.64
N SER A 31 -13.59 -0.26 -10.96
CA SER A 31 -15.03 -0.48 -10.72
C SER A 31 -15.62 -1.50 -11.69
N GLU A 32 -15.15 -1.53 -12.94
CA GLU A 32 -15.52 -2.52 -13.95
C GLU A 32 -14.87 -3.90 -13.69
N GLY A 33 -13.75 -3.93 -12.97
CA GLY A 33 -12.97 -5.14 -12.73
C GLY A 33 -12.04 -5.51 -13.89
N THR A 34 -11.77 -4.58 -14.81
CA THR A 34 -10.94 -4.75 -16.01
C THR A 34 -9.54 -4.15 -15.86
N HIS A 35 -9.24 -3.53 -14.73
CA HIS A 35 -7.91 -3.00 -14.43
C HIS A 35 -6.89 -4.15 -14.36
N LEU A 36 -5.98 -4.24 -15.34
CA LEU A 36 -4.99 -5.33 -15.42
C LEU A 36 -3.83 -5.19 -14.44
N ARG A 37 -3.58 -3.96 -13.95
CA ARG A 37 -2.45 -3.63 -13.06
C ARG A 37 -2.87 -2.86 -11.80
N PRO A 38 -3.90 -3.32 -11.05
CA PRO A 38 -4.49 -2.55 -9.97
C PRO A 38 -3.48 -2.27 -8.83
N TYR A 39 -2.44 -3.09 -8.73
CA TYR A 39 -1.33 -2.94 -7.81
C TYR A 39 -0.49 -1.67 -8.04
N GLU A 40 -0.53 -1.04 -9.21
CA GLU A 40 0.19 0.23 -9.43
C GLU A 40 -0.51 1.43 -8.80
N THR A 41 -1.80 1.26 -8.49
CA THR A 41 -2.69 2.30 -7.99
C THR A 41 -3.05 2.05 -6.53
N LEU A 42 -3.49 0.82 -6.21
CA LEU A 42 -3.82 0.35 -4.87
C LEU A 42 -2.57 0.04 -4.05
N GLY A 43 -2.69 0.18 -2.74
CA GLY A 43 -1.59 -0.02 -1.80
C GLY A 43 -0.92 1.29 -1.38
N ALA A 44 0.34 1.18 -0.93
CA ALA A 44 1.19 2.31 -0.56
C ALA A 44 2.24 2.58 -1.65
N HIS A 45 2.27 3.81 -2.18
CA HIS A 45 3.19 4.22 -3.23
C HIS A 45 3.85 5.55 -2.86
N ALA A 46 5.18 5.58 -2.82
CA ALA A 46 5.93 6.81 -2.66
C ALA A 46 5.63 7.76 -3.84
N ASP A 47 5.33 9.02 -3.54
CA ASP A 47 4.90 10.00 -4.53
C ASP A 47 5.35 11.42 -4.16
N THR A 48 5.34 12.32 -5.14
CA THR A 48 5.60 13.75 -4.91
C THR A 48 4.44 14.57 -5.47
N MET A 49 3.72 15.26 -4.59
CA MET A 49 2.57 16.08 -4.96
C MET A 49 2.82 17.54 -4.60
N ASP A 50 2.63 18.46 -5.56
CA ASP A 50 2.89 19.90 -5.39
C ASP A 50 4.27 20.19 -4.75
N GLY A 51 5.30 19.43 -5.15
CA GLY A 51 6.66 19.56 -4.60
C GLY A 51 6.87 18.96 -3.20
N VAL A 52 5.87 18.31 -2.62
CA VAL A 52 5.96 17.65 -1.31
C VAL A 52 6.07 16.14 -1.48
N THR A 53 7.16 15.56 -0.96
CA THR A 53 7.37 14.11 -0.95
C THR A 53 6.54 13.45 0.16
N GLY A 54 5.92 12.32 -0.16
CA GLY A 54 5.15 11.53 0.78
C GLY A 54 4.78 10.18 0.21
N THR A 55 3.72 9.59 0.75
CA THR A 55 3.19 8.31 0.28
C THR A 55 1.69 8.42 0.03
N ARG A 56 1.25 7.98 -1.14
CA ARG A 56 -0.16 7.75 -1.49
C ARG A 56 -0.58 6.40 -0.92
N PHE A 57 -1.67 6.37 -0.19
CA PHE A 57 -2.31 5.15 0.31
C PHE A 57 -3.66 5.01 -0.35
N SER A 58 -3.99 3.82 -0.84
CA SER A 58 -5.34 3.52 -1.25
C SER A 58 -5.75 2.07 -1.03
N VAL A 59 -7.00 1.87 -0.60
CA VAL A 59 -7.55 0.56 -0.26
C VAL A 59 -9.02 0.47 -0.64
N TRP A 60 -9.40 -0.65 -1.24
CA TRP A 60 -10.79 -0.94 -1.54
C TRP A 60 -11.50 -1.48 -0.30
N ALA A 61 -12.48 -0.72 0.21
CA ALA A 61 -13.26 -1.09 1.39
C ALA A 61 -14.65 -0.43 1.33
N PRO A 62 -15.50 -0.80 0.35
CA PRO A 62 -16.73 -0.08 0.01
C PRO A 62 -17.73 0.01 1.18
N ASN A 63 -17.79 -1.03 2.01
CA ASN A 63 -18.73 -1.13 3.13
C ASN A 63 -18.17 -0.63 4.47
N ALA A 64 -16.92 -0.14 4.50
CA ALA A 64 -16.35 0.44 5.70
C ALA A 64 -17.06 1.76 6.02
N ARG A 65 -17.30 2.03 7.30
CA ARG A 65 -17.84 3.32 7.75
C ARG A 65 -16.77 4.41 7.82
N ARG A 66 -15.54 4.00 8.11
CA ARG A 66 -14.34 4.85 8.17
C ARG A 66 -13.13 3.98 7.89
N VAL A 67 -12.17 4.53 7.16
CA VAL A 67 -10.81 3.98 7.08
C VAL A 67 -9.82 5.09 7.42
N SER A 68 -8.79 4.75 8.17
CA SER A 68 -7.64 5.60 8.48
C SER A 68 -6.36 4.83 8.23
N VAL A 69 -5.30 5.54 7.86
CA VAL A 69 -3.95 4.96 7.82
C VAL A 69 -3.30 5.15 9.18
N VAL A 70 -2.76 4.08 9.75
CA VAL A 70 -2.00 4.10 11.02
C VAL A 70 -0.62 3.52 10.79
N GLY A 71 0.40 4.12 11.40
CA GLY A 71 1.77 3.68 11.24
C GLY A 71 2.75 4.46 12.09
N GLN A 72 4.05 4.24 11.84
CA GLN A 72 5.11 4.90 12.61
C GLN A 72 5.04 6.44 12.50
N PHE A 73 4.69 6.98 11.33
CA PHE A 73 4.61 8.42 11.06
C PHE A 73 3.49 9.14 11.83
N ASN A 74 2.52 8.42 12.40
CA ASN A 74 1.43 9.02 13.19
C ASN A 74 1.23 8.36 14.56
N TYR A 75 2.26 7.66 15.05
CA TYR A 75 2.25 6.96 16.33
C TYR A 75 1.08 5.97 16.47
N TRP A 76 0.68 5.35 15.34
CA TRP A 76 -0.43 4.40 15.28
C TRP A 76 -1.79 4.98 15.70
N ASP A 77 -1.99 6.30 15.63
CA ASP A 77 -3.26 6.96 15.98
C ASP A 77 -4.15 7.19 14.74
N GLY A 78 -5.22 6.38 14.63
CA GLY A 78 -6.16 6.42 13.52
C GLY A 78 -7.01 7.69 13.43
N ARG A 79 -6.98 8.57 14.44
CA ARG A 79 -7.70 9.85 14.40
C ARG A 79 -6.95 10.91 13.58
N ARG A 80 -5.64 10.73 13.35
CA ARG A 80 -4.79 11.72 12.67
C ARG A 80 -4.92 11.68 11.15
N HIS A 81 -5.10 10.49 10.59
CA HIS A 81 -5.12 10.28 9.12
C HIS A 81 -6.35 9.47 8.63
N PRO A 82 -7.60 9.91 8.91
CA PRO A 82 -8.77 9.40 8.17
C PRO A 82 -8.65 9.61 6.66
N MET A 83 -9.05 8.61 5.90
CA MET A 83 -8.98 8.59 4.43
C MET A 83 -10.25 9.15 3.80
N ARG A 84 -10.15 9.64 2.57
CA ARG A 84 -11.28 10.09 1.76
C ARG A 84 -11.86 8.91 1.00
N LEU A 85 -13.18 8.70 1.12
CA LEU A 85 -13.91 7.70 0.33
C LEU A 85 -14.29 8.27 -1.04
N ARG A 86 -13.87 7.58 -2.11
CA ARG A 86 -14.45 7.74 -3.45
C ARG A 86 -15.71 6.90 -3.56
N LYS A 87 -16.86 7.56 -3.59
CA LYS A 87 -18.15 6.88 -3.57
C LYS A 87 -18.41 6.09 -4.85
N GLU A 88 -17.88 6.54 -5.99
CA GLU A 88 -18.08 5.85 -7.26
C GLU A 88 -17.46 4.44 -7.28
N SER A 89 -16.34 4.23 -6.59
CA SER A 89 -15.55 2.98 -6.63
C SER A 89 -15.47 2.22 -5.30
N GLY A 90 -15.82 2.86 -4.19
CA GLY A 90 -15.65 2.29 -2.85
C GLY A 90 -14.20 2.25 -2.36
N ILE A 91 -13.32 3.01 -3.01
CA ILE A 91 -11.90 3.11 -2.67
C ILE A 91 -11.68 4.25 -1.69
N TRP A 92 -10.90 3.97 -0.66
CA TRP A 92 -10.41 4.96 0.29
C TRP A 92 -9.01 5.39 -0.14
N GLU A 93 -8.73 6.69 -0.14
CA GLU A 93 -7.42 7.23 -0.52
C GLU A 93 -6.97 8.38 0.40
N LEU A 94 -5.66 8.49 0.61
CA LEU A 94 -5.04 9.62 1.31
C LEU A 94 -3.55 9.74 0.94
N PHE A 95 -3.07 10.96 0.76
CA PHE A 95 -1.65 11.24 0.61
C PHE A 95 -1.12 11.76 1.94
N ILE A 96 -0.05 11.16 2.44
CA ILE A 96 0.55 11.54 3.72
C ILE A 96 1.95 12.10 3.44
N PRO A 97 2.12 13.43 3.57
CA PRO A 97 3.43 14.07 3.50
C PRO A 97 4.43 13.49 4.51
N GLY A 98 5.67 13.32 4.09
CA GLY A 98 6.75 12.81 4.95
C GLY A 98 6.70 11.31 5.27
N ALA A 99 5.63 10.61 4.93
CA ALA A 99 5.61 9.15 4.95
C ALA A 99 6.53 8.61 3.84
N HIS A 100 7.44 7.70 4.18
CA HIS A 100 8.51 7.25 3.28
C HIS A 100 8.77 5.75 3.38
N ASN A 101 9.49 5.23 2.39
CA ASN A 101 9.86 3.82 2.29
C ASN A 101 10.56 3.31 3.56
N GLY A 102 10.25 2.08 3.95
CA GLY A 102 10.77 1.44 5.17
C GLY A 102 9.87 1.62 6.39
N GLN A 103 8.89 2.54 6.35
CA GLN A 103 7.98 2.74 7.47
C GLN A 103 6.85 1.70 7.50
N LEU A 104 6.45 1.34 8.71
CA LEU A 104 5.38 0.37 8.95
C LEU A 104 4.02 1.04 9.04
N TYR A 105 3.00 0.38 8.49
CA TYR A 105 1.61 0.84 8.51
C TYR A 105 0.58 -0.29 8.50
N LYS A 106 -0.66 0.07 8.82
CA LYS A 106 -1.89 -0.72 8.68
C LYS A 106 -3.05 0.22 8.34
N TYR A 107 -4.17 -0.36 7.90
CA TYR A 107 -5.46 0.33 7.86
C TYR A 107 -6.22 0.08 9.15
N GLU A 108 -6.59 1.15 9.84
CA GLU A 108 -7.58 1.13 10.90
C GLU A 108 -8.95 1.44 10.29
N MET A 109 -9.91 0.54 10.45
CA MET A 109 -11.22 0.70 9.87
C MET A 109 -12.34 0.43 10.86
N ILE A 110 -13.44 1.17 10.72
CA ILE A 110 -14.72 0.85 11.34
C ILE A 110 -15.52 0.05 10.31
N ASP A 111 -15.79 -1.21 10.62
CA ASP A 111 -16.53 -2.11 9.72
C ASP A 111 -18.02 -1.70 9.61
N ALA A 112 -18.76 -2.38 8.73
CA ALA A 112 -20.18 -2.12 8.52
C ALA A 112 -21.04 -2.28 9.78
N ASN A 113 -20.56 -3.05 10.77
CA ASN A 113 -21.22 -3.28 12.06
C ASN A 113 -20.75 -2.31 13.15
N GLY A 114 -19.82 -1.41 12.86
CA GLY A 114 -19.29 -0.44 13.82
C GLY A 114 -18.08 -0.93 14.62
N ASN A 115 -17.52 -2.11 14.34
CA ASN A 115 -16.35 -2.59 15.08
C ASN A 115 -15.05 -1.99 14.51
N LEU A 116 -14.15 -1.62 15.41
CA LEU A 116 -12.79 -1.20 15.05
C LEU A 116 -11.94 -2.42 14.69
N ARG A 117 -11.25 -2.37 13.54
CA ARG A 117 -10.35 -3.42 13.05
C ARG A 117 -9.06 -2.81 12.55
N LEU A 118 -7.94 -3.51 12.79
CA LEU A 118 -6.67 -3.25 12.14
C LEU A 118 -6.44 -4.30 11.06
N LYS A 119 -6.07 -3.86 9.87
CA LYS A 119 -5.80 -4.73 8.71
C LYS A 119 -4.47 -4.37 8.07
N SER A 120 -3.71 -5.40 7.71
CA SER A 120 -2.61 -5.28 6.76
C SER A 120 -3.15 -4.83 5.40
N ASP A 121 -2.33 -4.16 4.62
CA ASP A 121 -2.69 -3.77 3.27
C ASP A 121 -2.81 -5.01 2.35
N PRO A 122 -3.96 -5.23 1.69
CA PRO A 122 -4.12 -6.31 0.71
C PRO A 122 -3.14 -6.24 -0.47
N TYR A 123 -2.66 -5.04 -0.78
CA TYR A 123 -1.70 -4.72 -1.84
C TYR A 123 -0.30 -4.37 -1.29
N ALA A 124 0.04 -4.83 -0.08
CA ALA A 124 1.38 -4.66 0.47
C ALA A 124 2.44 -5.37 -0.41
N PHE A 125 3.50 -4.65 -0.79
CA PHE A 125 4.67 -5.27 -1.45
C PHE A 125 5.64 -5.90 -0.46
N GLU A 126 5.59 -5.46 0.81
CA GLU A 126 6.42 -6.00 1.87
C GLU A 126 5.67 -5.96 3.21
N ALA A 127 6.00 -6.89 4.09
CA ALA A 127 5.36 -7.05 5.39
C ALA A 127 6.40 -7.36 6.47
N GLN A 128 6.05 -7.05 7.72
CA GLN A 128 6.86 -7.46 8.86
C GLN A 128 7.00 -8.99 8.93
N MET A 129 8.12 -9.42 9.51
CA MET A 129 8.33 -10.83 9.82
C MET A 129 7.33 -11.34 10.84
N ARG A 130 6.79 -12.53 10.59
CA ARG A 130 5.92 -13.24 11.54
C ARG A 130 6.54 -13.31 12.95
N PRO A 131 5.75 -13.20 14.02
CA PRO A 131 4.28 -13.18 14.08
C PRO A 131 3.64 -11.80 13.82
N GLU A 132 4.44 -10.77 13.57
CA GLU A 132 3.95 -9.44 13.30
C GLU A 132 3.23 -9.36 11.95
N THR A 133 2.41 -8.31 11.78
CA THR A 133 1.44 -8.21 10.68
C THR A 133 1.36 -6.84 10.03
N ALA A 134 2.20 -5.86 10.38
CA ALA A 134 2.17 -4.59 9.68
C ALA A 134 2.72 -4.73 8.25
N SER A 135 2.15 -3.94 7.36
CA SER A 135 2.68 -3.73 6.02
C SER A 135 3.81 -2.71 6.08
N LEU A 136 4.77 -2.80 5.16
CA LEU A 136 5.88 -1.87 5.04
C LEU A 136 5.71 -1.05 3.75
N ILE A 137 5.93 0.27 3.84
CA ILE A 137 5.92 1.15 2.67
C ILE A 137 7.14 0.78 1.83
N CYS A 138 6.88 0.17 0.67
CA CYS A 138 7.90 -0.26 -0.27
C CYS A 138 7.42 0.09 -1.68
N GLY A 139 8.35 0.33 -2.60
CA GLY A 139 8.01 0.52 -4.01
C GLY A 139 7.77 -0.81 -4.72
N LEU A 140 7.32 -0.73 -5.97
CA LEU A 140 7.29 -1.90 -6.84
C LEU A 140 8.72 -2.42 -7.07
N PRO A 141 8.91 -3.74 -7.12
CA PRO A 141 10.21 -4.30 -7.49
C PRO A 141 10.57 -3.91 -8.92
N GLU A 142 11.87 -3.80 -9.20
CA GLU A 142 12.35 -3.51 -10.54
C GLU A 142 11.93 -4.60 -11.54
N LYS A 143 11.61 -4.17 -12.77
CA LYS A 143 11.23 -5.08 -13.83
C LYS A 143 12.44 -5.88 -14.30
N VAL A 144 12.41 -7.19 -14.09
CA VAL A 144 13.42 -8.10 -14.62
C VAL A 144 13.18 -8.34 -16.11
N VAL A 145 14.15 -7.94 -16.94
CA VAL A 145 14.12 -8.20 -18.39
C VAL A 145 14.44 -9.66 -18.65
N GLN A 146 13.61 -10.32 -19.46
CA GLN A 146 13.85 -11.69 -19.90
C GLN A 146 14.99 -11.71 -20.93
N THR A 147 16.08 -12.42 -20.62
CA THR A 147 17.19 -12.59 -21.57
C THR A 147 16.80 -13.53 -22.72
N GLU A 148 17.50 -13.43 -23.85
CA GLU A 148 17.23 -14.31 -25.01
C GLU A 148 17.48 -15.78 -24.68
N GLU A 149 18.46 -16.08 -23.82
CA GLU A 149 18.73 -17.43 -23.32
C GLU A 149 17.53 -17.96 -22.53
N ARG A 150 16.95 -17.13 -21.65
CA ARG A 150 15.78 -17.51 -20.87
C ARG A 150 14.55 -17.70 -21.75
N LYS A 151 14.38 -16.90 -22.79
CA LYS A 151 13.29 -17.08 -23.77
C LYS A 151 13.42 -18.42 -24.51
N LYS A 152 14.62 -18.76 -24.98
CA LYS A 152 14.90 -20.05 -25.64
C LYS A 152 14.64 -21.24 -24.70
N ALA A 153 15.08 -21.14 -23.45
CA ALA A 153 14.88 -22.19 -22.46
C ALA A 153 13.41 -22.43 -22.08
N ASN A 154 12.51 -21.46 -22.33
CA ASN A 154 11.06 -21.57 -22.05
C ASN A 154 10.23 -21.83 -23.32
N GLN A 155 10.85 -22.24 -24.44
CA GLN A 155 10.10 -22.66 -25.62
C GLN A 155 9.30 -23.93 -25.34
N PHE A 156 8.15 -24.08 -26.02
CA PHE A 156 7.23 -25.20 -25.79
C PHE A 156 7.85 -26.58 -26.08
N ASP A 157 8.83 -26.62 -26.98
CA ASP A 157 9.58 -27.81 -27.40
C ASP A 157 10.91 -27.98 -26.64
N ALA A 158 11.24 -27.09 -25.71
CA ALA A 158 12.43 -27.22 -24.87
C ALA A 158 12.23 -28.26 -23.75
N PRO A 159 13.28 -28.98 -23.34
CA PRO A 159 13.18 -29.92 -22.23
C PRO A 159 12.94 -29.20 -20.90
N ILE A 160 11.98 -29.69 -20.11
CA ILE A 160 11.65 -29.15 -18.79
C ILE A 160 11.83 -30.25 -17.73
N SER A 161 12.65 -29.97 -16.71
CA SER A 161 12.79 -30.80 -15.52
C SER A 161 12.63 -29.92 -14.29
N ILE A 162 11.56 -30.16 -13.52
CA ILE A 162 11.19 -29.32 -12.37
C ILE A 162 11.54 -30.05 -11.08
N TYR A 163 12.37 -29.42 -10.25
CA TYR A 163 12.61 -29.83 -8.88
C TYR A 163 11.85 -28.90 -7.93
N GLU A 164 10.78 -29.41 -7.34
CA GLU A 164 9.94 -28.64 -6.41
C GLU A 164 10.64 -28.47 -5.05
N VAL A 165 10.59 -27.25 -4.50
CA VAL A 165 11.29 -26.90 -3.26
C VAL A 165 10.39 -26.10 -2.33
N HIS A 166 10.30 -26.52 -1.06
CA HIS A 166 9.80 -25.68 0.03
C HIS A 166 10.95 -24.86 0.64
N LEU A 167 11.00 -23.56 0.32
CA LEU A 167 12.11 -22.66 0.69
C LEU A 167 12.43 -22.66 2.19
N GLY A 168 11.41 -22.75 3.06
CA GLY A 168 11.59 -22.68 4.52
C GLY A 168 12.11 -23.96 5.19
N SER A 169 12.22 -25.08 4.46
CA SER A 169 12.70 -26.35 5.03
C SER A 169 13.70 -27.10 4.16
N TRP A 170 14.01 -26.61 2.97
CA TRP A 170 14.90 -27.30 2.04
C TRP A 170 16.32 -27.46 2.59
N ARG A 171 16.86 -26.37 3.15
CA ARG A 171 18.13 -26.39 3.86
C ARG A 171 18.07 -25.42 5.02
N ARG A 172 18.19 -25.95 6.24
CA ARG A 172 18.25 -25.14 7.45
C ARG A 172 19.71 -24.96 7.85
N HIS A 173 20.08 -23.73 8.16
CA HIS A 173 21.32 -23.42 8.87
C HIS A 173 21.04 -23.57 10.36
N THR A 174 20.95 -24.82 10.82
CA THR A 174 21.01 -25.14 12.25
C THR A 174 22.46 -25.26 12.68
#